data_AF-R7BKX3-F1
#
_entry.id   AF-R7BKX3-F1
#
_cell.length_a   1.000
_cell.length_b   1.000
_cell.length_c   1.000
_cell.angle_alpha   90.00
_cell.angle_beta   90.00
_cell.angle_gamma   90.00
#
_symmetry.space_group_name_H-M   'P 1'
#
loop_
_entity.id
_entity.type
_entity.pdbx_description
1 polymer ?
#
loop_
_entity_poly.entity_id
_entity_poly.type
_entity_poly.pdbx_seq_one_letter_code
_entity_poly.pdbx_strand_id
1 'polypeptide(L)'
;MIKLKKLCRSSMSGRNNKGFSLVELLVAVAIMVVLVGVMVPTLISHIHKARVAVDWANLRSYYDEIQADFILTGEYNPKVTMVDSNIEGTYELREFEFLDGKKVKMKDGYFAVTKSTTGNRYQICYYCNQCLSGWGKHSTTCILTLGT
;
A
#
# COMPACT_ATOMS: atom_id res chain seq x y z
N MET A 1 -26.94 -54.19 -52.46
CA MET A 1 -27.26 -52.96 -51.70
C MET A 1 -27.04 -53.23 -50.20
N ILE A 2 -26.00 -52.58 -49.67
CA ILE A 2 -25.84 -52.02 -48.30
C ILE A 2 -26.12 -52.95 -47.10
N LYS A 3 -25.03 -53.54 -46.58
CA LYS A 3 -24.91 -54.03 -45.18
C LYS A 3 -25.07 -52.83 -44.23
N LEU A 4 -26.04 -52.88 -43.33
CA LEU A 4 -26.19 -51.92 -42.23
C LEU A 4 -25.00 -52.02 -41.27
N LYS A 5 -24.31 -50.89 -41.12
CA LYS A 5 -23.18 -50.64 -40.24
C LYS A 5 -23.49 -51.07 -38.81
N LYS A 6 -22.62 -51.94 -38.30
CA LYS A 6 -22.31 -52.14 -36.87
C LYS A 6 -22.19 -50.75 -36.22
N LEU A 7 -23.15 -50.37 -35.37
CA LEU A 7 -22.98 -49.19 -34.52
C LEU A 7 -21.86 -49.51 -33.52
N CYS A 8 -20.74 -48.81 -33.67
CA CYS A 8 -19.64 -48.83 -32.71
C CYS A 8 -20.18 -48.51 -31.32
N ARG A 9 -20.22 -49.52 -30.44
CA ARG A 9 -20.28 -49.31 -29.00
C ARG A 9 -18.94 -48.71 -28.59
N SER A 10 -18.90 -47.39 -28.45
CA SER A 10 -17.77 -46.70 -27.82
C SER A 10 -17.76 -47.08 -26.35
N SER A 11 -17.00 -48.12 -26.02
CA SER A 11 -16.52 -48.37 -24.67
C SER A 11 -15.51 -47.27 -24.34
N MET A 12 -16.00 -46.16 -23.80
CA MET A 12 -15.13 -45.08 -23.33
C MET A 12 -14.42 -45.56 -22.06
N SER A 13 -13.10 -45.72 -22.18
CA SER A 13 -12.16 -46.09 -21.12
C SER A 13 -12.47 -45.38 -19.81
N GLY A 14 -12.56 -46.14 -18.72
CA GLY A 14 -12.97 -45.69 -17.39
C GLY A 14 -12.13 -44.53 -16.90
N ARG A 15 -12.71 -43.33 -16.94
CA ARG A 15 -12.14 -42.12 -16.38
C ARG A 15 -12.40 -42.16 -14.88
N ASN A 16 -11.34 -42.34 -14.10
CA ASN A 16 -11.38 -42.39 -12.64
C ASN A 16 -11.75 -40.99 -12.12
N ASN A 17 -13.03 -40.64 -12.17
CA ASN A 17 -13.56 -39.41 -11.62
C ASN A 17 -13.55 -39.52 -10.08
N LYS A 18 -12.36 -39.38 -9.48
CA LYS A 18 -12.20 -39.18 -8.03
C LYS A 18 -12.64 -37.76 -7.71
N GLY A 19 -13.95 -37.57 -7.56
CA GLY A 19 -14.49 -36.34 -6.98
C GLY A 19 -14.09 -36.24 -5.51
N PHE A 20 -13.96 -35.00 -5.02
CA PHE A 20 -13.68 -34.72 -3.62
C PHE A 20 -14.80 -35.31 -2.75
N SER A 21 -14.46 -36.04 -1.69
CA SER A 21 -15.47 -36.52 -0.74
C SER A 21 -16.00 -35.35 0.09
N LEU A 22 -17.30 -35.35 0.40
CA LEU A 22 -17.92 -34.32 1.26
C LEU A 22 -17.21 -34.26 2.63
N VAL A 23 -16.83 -35.43 3.17
CA VAL A 23 -16.10 -35.54 4.43
C VAL A 23 -14.70 -34.96 4.32
N GLU A 24 -14.02 -35.20 3.20
CA GLU A 24 -12.67 -34.67 2.95
C GLU A 24 -12.68 -33.14 2.90
N LEU A 25 -13.73 -32.55 2.32
CA LEU A 25 -13.92 -31.10 2.32
C LEU A 25 -14.20 -30.56 3.73
N LEU A 26 -15.04 -31.24 4.50
CA LEU A 26 -15.40 -30.82 5.85
C LEU A 26 -14.20 -30.83 6.80
N VAL A 27 -13.38 -31.88 6.76
CA VAL A 27 -12.15 -31.96 7.58
C VAL A 27 -11.15 -30.88 7.15
N ALA A 28 -11.01 -30.61 5.86
CA ALA A 28 -10.13 -29.54 5.37
C ALA A 28 -10.57 -28.15 5.86
N VAL A 29 -11.87 -27.82 5.79
CA VAL A 29 -12.41 -26.54 6.30
C VAL A 29 -12.24 -26.45 7.82
N ALA A 30 -12.45 -27.54 8.56
CA ALA A 30 -12.25 -27.56 10.00
C ALA A 30 -10.80 -27.20 10.39
N ILE A 31 -9.80 -27.76 9.70
CA ILE A 31 -8.38 -27.43 9.94
C ILE A 31 -8.09 -25.97 9.56
N MET A 32 -8.63 -25.47 8.44
CA MET A 32 -8.44 -24.08 8.01
C MET A 32 -8.96 -23.06 9.03
N VAL A 33 -10.10 -23.31 9.67
CA VAL A 33 -10.65 -22.41 10.70
C VAL A 33 -9.70 -22.31 11.91
N VAL A 34 -9.15 -23.44 12.37
CA VAL A 34 -8.20 -23.46 13.49
C VAL A 34 -6.92 -22.68 13.15
N LEU A 35 -6.38 -22.88 11.94
CA LEU A 35 -5.16 -22.19 11.50
C LEU A 35 -5.36 -20.67 11.35
N VAL A 36 -6.48 -20.25 10.75
CA VAL A 36 -6.77 -18.82 10.59
C VAL A 36 -6.98 -18.16 11.97
N GLY A 37 -7.61 -18.85 12.92
CA GLY A 37 -7.85 -18.33 14.26
C GLY A 37 -6.59 -17.91 15.01
N VAL A 38 -5.49 -18.67 14.89
CA VAL A 38 -4.21 -18.33 15.54
C VAL A 38 -3.40 -17.29 14.75
N MET A 39 -3.59 -17.20 13.43
CA MET A 39 -2.74 -16.38 12.56
C MET A 39 -3.19 -14.92 12.45
N VAL A 40 -4.50 -14.65 12.41
CA VAL A 40 -5.06 -13.29 12.25
C VAL A 40 -4.47 -12.23 13.21
N PRO A 41 -4.32 -12.45 14.53
CA PRO A 41 -3.85 -11.39 15.44
C PRO A 41 -2.42 -10.93 15.12
N THR A 42 -1.56 -11.84 14.66
CA THR A 42 -0.16 -11.51 14.34
C THR A 42 -0.08 -10.57 13.14
N LEU A 43 -0.89 -10.80 12.11
CA LEU A 43 -0.90 -10.00 10.89
C LEU A 43 -1.35 -8.56 11.15
N ILE A 44 -2.35 -8.36 12.01
CA ILE A 44 -2.91 -7.03 12.30
C ILE A 44 -1.85 -6.07 12.86
N SER A 45 -0.94 -6.56 13.71
CA SER A 45 0.14 -5.74 14.27
C SER A 45 1.16 -5.29 13.21
N HIS A 46 1.42 -6.12 12.21
CA HIS A 46 2.38 -5.82 11.14
C HIS A 46 1.81 -4.92 10.03
N ILE A 47 0.48 -4.89 9.85
CA ILE A 47 -0.18 -4.06 8.84
C ILE A 47 0.14 -2.57 9.03
N HIS A 48 0.21 -2.08 10.26
CA HIS A 48 0.54 -0.68 10.53
C HIS A 48 1.91 -0.30 9.94
N LYS A 49 2.94 -1.09 10.24
CA LYS A 49 4.29 -0.87 9.72
C LYS A 49 4.35 -1.00 8.20
N ALA A 50 3.59 -1.93 7.62
CA ALA A 50 3.49 -2.06 6.18
C ALA A 50 2.87 -0.82 5.52
N ARG A 51 1.81 -0.26 6.10
CA ARG A 51 1.19 0.99 5.60
C ARG A 51 2.13 2.18 5.70
N VAL A 52 2.84 2.33 6.82
CA VAL A 52 3.86 3.36 7.01
C VAL A 52 4.99 3.23 5.99
N ALA A 53 5.47 2.01 5.72
CA ALA A 53 6.50 1.77 4.71
C ALA A 53 6.03 2.12 3.29
N VAL A 54 4.76 1.86 2.97
CA VAL A 54 4.14 2.26 1.70
C VAL A 54 4.09 3.78 1.59
N ASP A 55 3.66 4.48 2.64
CA ASP A 55 3.64 5.95 2.67
C ASP A 55 5.05 6.53 2.49
N TRP A 56 6.06 5.93 3.14
CA TRP A 56 7.46 6.35 2.99
C TRP A 56 7.98 6.18 1.56
N ALA A 57 7.65 5.07 0.91
CA ALA A 57 8.05 4.84 -0.48
C ALA A 57 7.40 5.88 -1.40
N ASN A 58 6.10 6.13 -1.23
CA ASN A 58 5.38 7.13 -2.01
C ASN A 58 5.95 8.54 -1.82
N LEU A 59 6.26 8.93 -0.58
CA LEU A 59 6.81 10.24 -0.26
C LEU A 59 8.24 10.42 -0.75
N ARG A 60 9.06 9.36 -0.76
CA ARG A 60 10.40 9.42 -1.37
C ARG A 60 10.31 9.67 -2.87
N SER A 61 9.47 8.92 -3.58
CA SER A 61 9.25 9.16 -5.01
C SER A 61 8.71 10.57 -5.28
N TYR A 62 7.80 11.05 -4.44
CA TYR A 62 7.29 12.41 -4.55
C TYR A 62 8.36 13.47 -4.32
N TYR A 63 9.20 13.29 -3.28
CA TYR A 63 10.32 14.17 -2.99
C TYR A 63 11.32 14.25 -4.16
N ASP A 64 11.70 13.10 -4.71
CA ASP A 64 12.67 13.03 -5.80
C ASP A 64 12.15 13.78 -7.04
N GLU A 65 10.85 13.68 -7.32
CA GLU A 65 10.20 14.37 -8.44
C GLU A 65 10.17 15.89 -8.25
N ILE A 66 9.65 16.38 -7.12
CA ILE A 66 9.57 17.83 -6.86
C ILE A 66 10.97 18.45 -6.73
N GLN A 67 11.93 17.70 -6.21
CA GLN A 67 13.31 18.17 -6.05
C GLN A 67 14.02 18.22 -7.41
N ALA A 68 13.77 17.27 -8.31
CA ALA A 68 14.29 17.30 -9.67
C ALA A 68 13.70 18.48 -10.46
N ASP A 69 12.39 18.70 -10.39
CA ASP A 69 11.72 19.86 -11.02
C ASP A 69 12.31 21.18 -10.53
N PHE A 70 12.55 21.30 -9.23
CA PHE A 70 13.21 22.46 -8.64
C PHE A 70 14.64 22.67 -9.15
N ILE A 71 15.42 21.60 -9.31
CA ILE A 71 16.80 21.69 -9.84
C ILE A 71 16.78 22.16 -11.30
N LEU A 72 15.78 21.76 -12.08
CA LEU A 72 15.65 22.12 -13.49
C LEU A 72 15.12 23.55 -13.70
N THR A 73 14.11 23.96 -12.94
CA THR A 73 13.44 25.26 -13.10
C THR A 73 14.04 26.35 -12.23
N GLY A 74 14.64 26.00 -11.10
CA GLY A 74 15.08 26.94 -10.06
C GLY A 74 13.93 27.55 -9.26
N GLU A 75 12.68 27.17 -9.52
CA GLU A 75 11.49 27.73 -8.91
C GLU A 75 10.66 26.66 -8.20
N TYR A 76 9.97 27.07 -7.14
CA TYR A 76 9.08 26.19 -6.41
C TYR A 76 7.76 25.99 -7.17
N ASN A 77 7.40 24.75 -7.43
CA ASN A 77 6.20 24.44 -8.19
C ASN A 77 4.92 24.82 -7.40
N PRO A 78 4.02 25.65 -7.96
CA PRO A 78 2.81 26.10 -7.27
C PRO A 78 1.79 24.98 -7.05
N LYS A 79 1.91 23.84 -7.74
CA LYS A 79 1.07 22.65 -7.50
C LYS A 79 1.40 21.95 -6.18
N VAL A 80 2.59 22.19 -5.61
CA VAL A 80 3.01 21.59 -4.35
C VAL A 80 2.45 22.41 -3.20
N THR A 81 1.50 21.83 -2.45
CA THR A 81 0.98 22.44 -1.23
C THR A 81 2.07 22.43 -0.16
N MET A 82 2.53 23.62 0.20
CA MET A 82 3.50 23.81 1.29
C MET A 82 2.79 24.25 2.57
N VAL A 83 3.48 24.08 3.69
CA VAL A 83 3.04 24.60 4.99
C VAL A 83 2.93 26.11 4.91
N ASP A 84 1.75 26.62 5.25
CA ASP A 84 1.46 28.04 5.42
C ASP A 84 0.73 28.21 6.74
N SER A 85 1.26 29.04 7.63
CA SER A 85 0.68 29.34 8.95
C SER A 85 -0.69 30.01 8.88
N ASN A 86 -1.05 30.60 7.73
CA ASN A 86 -2.33 31.27 7.51
C ASN A 86 -3.39 30.31 6.94
N ILE A 87 -3.01 29.10 6.54
CA ILE A 87 -3.90 28.12 5.91
C ILE A 87 -3.96 26.88 6.79
N GLU A 88 -5.13 26.65 7.37
CA GLU A 88 -5.39 25.48 8.21
C GLU A 88 -5.23 24.18 7.40
N GLY A 89 -4.62 23.16 8.00
CA GLY A 89 -4.45 21.83 7.41
C GLY A 89 -3.22 21.63 6.52
N THR A 90 -2.44 22.68 6.21
CA THR A 90 -1.21 22.55 5.40
C THR A 90 -0.08 21.77 6.09
N TYR A 91 -0.18 21.58 7.40
CA TYR A 91 0.76 20.81 8.23
C TYR A 91 0.38 19.33 8.39
N GLU A 92 -0.78 18.91 7.88
CA GLU A 92 -1.29 17.55 8.01
C GLU A 92 -1.90 17.01 6.71
N LEU A 93 -1.16 17.16 5.61
CA LEU A 93 -1.58 16.66 4.30
C LEU A 93 -1.70 15.14 4.30
N ARG A 94 -2.80 14.64 3.76
CA ARG A 94 -3.08 13.19 3.63
C ARG A 94 -3.13 12.71 2.19
N GLU A 95 -3.01 13.63 1.25
CA GLU A 95 -2.97 13.36 -0.17
C GLU A 95 -2.05 14.36 -0.86
N PHE A 96 -1.44 13.92 -1.95
CA PHE A 96 -0.69 14.78 -2.85
C PHE A 96 -0.97 14.38 -4.29
N GLU A 97 -0.70 15.32 -5.17
CA GLU A 97 -0.72 15.13 -6.61
C GLU A 97 0.74 15.19 -7.10
N PHE A 98 1.18 14.15 -7.80
CA PHE A 98 2.42 14.18 -8.56
C PHE A 98 2.33 15.22 -9.69
N LEU A 99 3.45 15.68 -10.22
CA LEU A 99 3.48 16.65 -11.32
C LEU A 99 2.81 16.08 -12.59
N ASP A 100 2.86 14.75 -12.73
CA ASP A 100 2.14 13.96 -13.75
C ASP A 100 0.61 13.90 -13.54
N GLY A 101 0.07 14.51 -12.49
CA GLY A 101 -1.38 14.55 -12.18
C GLY A 101 -1.90 13.31 -11.43
N LYS A 102 -1.03 12.36 -11.10
CA LYS A 102 -1.39 11.17 -10.31
C LYS A 102 -1.64 11.57 -8.86
N LYS A 103 -2.80 11.23 -8.33
CA LYS A 103 -3.16 11.46 -6.92
C LYS A 103 -2.83 10.25 -6.06
N VAL A 104 -2.16 10.46 -4.93
CA VAL A 104 -1.88 9.42 -3.94
C VAL A 104 -2.35 9.86 -2.58
N LYS A 105 -3.15 8.99 -1.95
CA LYS A 105 -3.63 9.13 -0.58
C LYS A 105 -2.79 8.30 0.37
N MET A 106 -2.38 8.91 1.49
CA MET A 106 -1.69 8.27 2.59
C MET A 106 -2.51 7.13 3.18
N LYS A 107 -1.83 6.08 3.63
CA LYS A 107 -2.43 4.89 4.23
C LYS A 107 -2.53 5.01 5.73
N ASP A 108 -1.52 5.56 6.41
CA ASP A 108 -1.49 5.56 7.87
C ASP A 108 -0.75 6.73 8.50
N GLY A 109 -0.72 7.87 7.82
CA GLY A 109 -0.13 9.09 8.36
C GLY A 109 -0.55 10.35 7.63
N TYR A 110 0.17 11.40 7.96
CA TYR A 110 0.10 12.72 7.36
C TYR A 110 1.52 13.23 7.15
N PHE A 111 1.67 14.16 6.22
CA PHE A 111 2.96 14.78 5.92
C PHE A 111 2.80 16.29 5.76
N ALA A 112 3.92 16.97 5.80
CA ALA A 112 4.03 18.41 5.62
C ALA A 112 5.23 18.70 4.72
N VAL A 113 5.06 19.63 3.78
CA VAL A 113 6.13 20.06 2.87
C VAL A 113 6.54 21.48 3.24
N THR A 114 7.82 21.69 3.52
CA THR A 114 8.39 23.00 3.85
C THR A 114 9.53 23.33 2.89
N LYS A 115 9.89 24.62 2.84
CA LYS A 115 11.13 25.06 2.22
C LYS A 115 12.26 24.92 3.24
N SER A 116 13.42 24.44 2.81
CA SER A 116 14.58 24.45 3.68
C SER A 116 15.01 25.89 3.99
N THR A 117 15.33 26.15 5.25
CA THR A 117 15.79 27.45 5.74
C THR A 117 17.25 27.73 5.39
N THR A 118 18.02 26.69 5.07
CA THR A 118 19.47 26.76 4.83
C THR A 118 19.87 26.44 3.39
N GLY A 119 18.93 25.99 2.55
CA GLY A 119 19.19 25.72 1.14
C GLY A 119 17.93 25.81 0.30
N ASN A 120 18.11 26.08 -0.99
CA ASN A 120 17.05 26.04 -2.00
C ASN A 120 16.65 24.59 -2.29
N ARG A 121 15.93 23.95 -1.36
CA ARG A 121 15.47 22.56 -1.46
C ARG A 121 14.16 22.36 -0.73
N TYR A 122 13.44 21.32 -1.12
CA TYR A 122 12.25 20.88 -0.40
C TYR A 122 12.64 20.14 0.87
N GLN A 123 11.76 20.22 1.87
CA GLN A 123 11.79 19.41 3.08
C GLN A 123 10.43 18.77 3.26
N ILE A 124 10.41 17.46 3.55
CA ILE A 124 9.17 16.73 3.80
C ILE A 124 9.28 16.04 5.16
N CYS A 125 8.30 16.28 6.02
CA CYS A 125 8.16 15.60 7.31
C CYS A 125 6.91 14.73 7.28
N TYR A 126 7.02 13.46 7.66
CA TYR A 126 5.92 12.52 7.77
C TYR A 126 5.78 12.01 9.20
N TYR A 127 4.53 11.86 9.63
CA TYR A 127 4.15 11.27 10.91
C TYR A 127 3.02 10.27 10.71
N CYS A 128 3.12 9.10 11.33
CA CYS A 128 2.00 8.16 11.34
C CYS A 128 0.88 8.64 12.28
N ASN A 129 -0.37 8.20 12.03
CA ASN A 129 -1.52 8.57 12.85
C ASN A 129 -1.38 8.16 14.32
N GLN A 130 -0.64 7.09 14.59
CA GLN A 130 -0.40 6.57 15.95
C GLN A 130 0.67 7.36 16.73
N CYS A 131 1.37 8.30 16.09
CA CYS A 131 2.29 9.20 16.80
C CYS A 131 1.56 10.07 17.85
N LEU A 132 0.28 10.41 17.61
CA LEU A 132 -0.54 11.22 18.52
C LEU A 132 -0.88 10.50 19.83
N SER A 133 -1.08 9.18 19.77
CA SER A 133 -1.46 8.36 20.94
C SER A 133 -0.28 7.73 21.67
N GLY A 134 0.90 7.67 21.03
CA GLY A 134 2.04 6.91 21.54
C GLY A 134 3.39 7.42 21.08
N TRP A 135 3.64 8.73 21.20
CA TRP A 135 4.84 9.40 20.68
C TRP A 135 6.15 8.65 20.99
N GLY A 136 6.36 8.22 22.24
CA GLY A 136 7.61 7.55 22.65
C GLY A 136 7.88 6.20 21.97
N LYS A 137 6.86 5.54 21.40
CA LYS A 137 7.01 4.26 20.68
C LYS A 137 7.11 4.44 19.17
N HIS A 138 6.54 5.52 18.63
CA HIS A 138 6.42 5.75 17.19
C HIS A 138 7.40 6.80 16.66
N SER A 139 7.94 7.68 17.52
CA SER A 139 8.82 8.76 17.08
C SER A 139 10.10 8.26 16.41
N THR A 140 10.63 7.12 16.84
CA THR A 140 11.87 6.55 16.31
C THR A 140 11.65 5.62 15.12
N THR A 141 10.45 5.07 14.95
CA THR A 141 10.18 4.02 13.94
C THR A 141 9.19 4.44 12.85
N CYS A 142 8.43 5.50 13.06
CA CYS A 142 7.30 5.87 12.21
C CYS A 142 7.32 7.35 11.76
N ILE A 143 8.45 8.03 11.97
CA ILE A 143 8.72 9.37 11.44
C ILE A 143 9.68 9.24 10.26
N LEU A 144 9.43 10.02 9.21
CA LEU A 144 10.35 10.16 8.08
C LEU A 144 10.56 11.64 7.82
N THR A 145 11.82 12.05 7.68
CA THR A 145 12.18 13.40 7.27
C THR A 145 13.09 13.32 6.04
N LEU A 146 12.75 14.07 5.00
CA LEU A 146 13.50 14.17 3.74
C LEU A 146 13.96 15.62 3.56
N GLY A 147 15.16 15.82 3.00
CA GLY A 147 15.70 17.15 2.70
C GLY A 147 16.29 17.91 3.90
N THR A 148 16.58 17.21 5.00
CA THR A 148 17.39 17.72 6.12
C THR A 148 18.77 18.14 5.64
#